data_AF-A0A392MB41-F1
#
_entry.id   AF-A0A392MB41-F1
#
_cell.length_a   1.000
_cell.length_b   1.000
_cell.length_c   1.000
_cell.angle_alpha   90.00
_cell.angle_beta   90.00
_cell.angle_gamma   90.00
#
_symmetry.space_group_name_H-M   'P 1'
#
loop_
_entity.id
_entity.type
_entity.pdbx_description
1 polymer ?
#
loop_
_entity_poly.entity_id
_entity_poly.type
_entity_poly.pdbx_seq_one_letter_code
_entity_poly.pdbx_strand_id
1 'polypeptide(L)'
;MQVAGTLVPLLKFYFHEEVRKAAVSAIEKGQSQGRDVSYLKFLTDSIVPALVEALHKEPDTEICATILDSLNECLQISGMLLDEKQVKSIVDEVKQVITASSSRKRERAERAQAEDFDAEEGELIKEENEQEEEVFDQVGEILGTLIKTFKASFLPFFEELSSYLTPMW
;
A
#
# COMPACT_ATOMS: atom_id res chain seq x y z
N MET A 1 -5.02 -9.95 23.28
CA MET A 1 -6.29 -10.22 22.54
C MET A 1 -7.15 -8.97 22.34
N GLN A 2 -7.28 -8.09 23.33
CA GLN A 2 -8.23 -6.95 23.28
C GLN A 2 -7.90 -5.92 22.18
N VAL A 3 -6.62 -5.61 21.93
CA VAL A 3 -6.19 -4.61 20.94
C VAL A 3 -6.54 -5.02 19.50
N ALA A 4 -6.21 -6.24 19.08
CA ALA A 4 -6.54 -6.73 17.75
C ALA A 4 -8.07 -6.85 17.54
N GLY A 5 -8.80 -7.32 18.57
CA GLY A 5 -10.25 -7.45 18.50
C GLY A 5 -10.98 -6.12 18.35
N THR A 6 -10.38 -5.01 18.78
CA THR A 6 -10.91 -3.65 18.57
C THR A 6 -10.42 -3.03 17.26
N LEU A 7 -9.16 -3.22 16.89
CA LEU A 7 -8.60 -2.65 15.67
C LEU A 7 -9.15 -3.33 14.41
N VAL A 8 -9.25 -4.66 14.37
CA VAL A 8 -9.67 -5.39 13.16
C VAL A 8 -11.06 -4.98 12.64
N PRO A 9 -12.10 -4.84 13.48
CA PRO A 9 -13.39 -4.34 13.00
C PRO A 9 -13.32 -2.89 12.49
N LEU A 10 -12.48 -2.04 13.10
CA LEU A 10 -12.33 -0.64 12.68
C LEU A 10 -11.59 -0.52 11.35
N LEU A 11 -10.55 -1.32 11.16
CA LEU A 11 -9.84 -1.50 9.90
C LEU A 11 -10.75 -2.09 8.79
N LYS A 12 -11.90 -2.69 9.13
CA LYS A 12 -12.85 -3.23 8.14
C LYS A 12 -13.98 -2.28 7.79
N PHE A 13 -14.27 -1.27 8.62
CA PHE A 13 -15.50 -0.48 8.50
C PHE A 13 -15.27 0.94 7.99
N TYR A 14 -14.19 1.63 8.37
CA TYR A 14 -13.88 2.99 7.90
C TYR A 14 -12.42 3.32 8.23
N PHE A 15 -11.55 3.34 7.23
CA PHE A 15 -10.11 3.43 7.44
C PHE A 15 -9.65 4.88 7.62
N HIS A 16 -9.88 5.44 8.81
CA HIS A 16 -9.30 6.72 9.20
C HIS A 16 -7.79 6.58 9.44
N GLU A 17 -7.03 7.62 9.08
CA GLU A 17 -5.58 7.71 9.26
C GLU A 17 -5.12 7.31 10.68
N GLU A 18 -5.81 7.80 11.70
CA GLU A 18 -5.54 7.47 13.11
C GLU A 18 -5.67 5.98 13.43
N VAL A 19 -6.59 5.28 12.76
CA VAL A 19 -6.78 3.83 12.93
C VAL A 19 -5.61 3.08 12.29
N ARG A 20 -5.05 3.58 11.17
CA ARG A 20 -3.84 2.98 10.55
C ARG A 20 -2.64 3.11 11.47
N LYS A 21 -2.38 4.34 11.92
CA LYS A 21 -1.28 4.66 12.85
C LYS A 21 -1.38 3.82 14.12
N ALA A 22 -2.59 3.65 14.66
CA ALA A 22 -2.82 2.78 15.82
C ALA A 22 -2.52 1.30 15.52
N ALA A 23 -2.84 0.81 14.31
CA ALA A 23 -2.54 -0.54 13.88
C ALA A 23 -1.04 -0.78 13.74
N VAL A 24 -0.32 0.10 13.06
CA VAL A 24 1.16 0.03 12.96
C VAL A 24 1.78 0.04 14.36
N SER A 25 1.40 1.01 15.19
CA SER A 25 1.90 1.13 16.58
C SER A 25 1.61 -0.12 17.42
N ALA A 26 0.53 -0.84 17.14
CA ALA A 26 0.23 -2.09 17.84
C ALA A 26 1.24 -3.20 17.49
N ILE A 27 1.70 -3.29 16.24
CA ILE A 27 2.73 -4.25 15.81
C ILE A 27 4.09 -3.85 16.41
N GLU A 28 4.46 -2.57 16.32
CA GLU A 28 5.71 -2.03 16.90
C GLU A 28 5.83 -2.30 18.41
N LYS A 29 4.75 -2.00 19.16
CA LYS A 29 4.71 -2.25 20.61
C LYS A 29 4.77 -3.74 20.93
N GLY A 30 4.20 -4.59 20.07
CA GLY A 30 4.36 -6.03 20.17
C GLY A 30 5.83 -6.43 20.12
N GLN A 31 6.58 -5.87 19.17
CA GLN A 31 7.98 -6.23 18.94
C GLN A 31 8.91 -5.67 20.02
N SER A 32 8.79 -4.37 20.32
CA SER A 32 9.63 -3.67 21.30
C SER A 32 9.43 -4.14 22.75
N GLN A 33 8.23 -4.62 23.10
CA GLN A 33 7.96 -5.18 24.43
C GLN A 33 8.37 -6.65 24.58
N GLY A 34 9.03 -7.24 23.58
CA GLY A 34 9.45 -8.65 23.62
C GLY A 34 8.27 -9.61 23.74
N ARG A 35 7.10 -9.26 23.19
CA ARG A 35 5.97 -10.20 23.14
C ARG A 35 6.35 -11.39 22.28
N ASP A 36 5.76 -12.53 22.58
CA ASP A 36 6.04 -13.76 21.85
C ASP A 36 5.71 -13.62 20.35
N VAL A 37 6.48 -14.33 19.52
CA VAL A 37 6.37 -14.33 18.05
C VAL A 37 4.95 -14.69 17.61
N SER A 38 4.28 -15.57 18.36
CA SER A 38 2.88 -15.94 18.11
C SER A 38 1.92 -14.75 18.19
N TYR A 39 2.16 -13.81 19.11
CA TYR A 39 1.34 -12.61 19.26
C TYR A 39 1.57 -11.63 18.11
N LEU A 40 2.82 -11.45 17.69
CA LEU A 40 3.16 -10.63 16.53
C LEU A 40 2.60 -11.21 15.23
N LYS A 41 2.68 -12.53 15.06
CA LYS A 41 2.07 -13.23 13.92
C LYS A 41 0.57 -13.00 13.90
N PHE A 42 -0.11 -13.15 15.04
CA PHE A 42 -1.54 -12.89 15.15
C PHE A 42 -1.93 -11.44 14.79
N LEU A 43 -1.15 -10.45 15.23
CA LEU A 43 -1.37 -9.05 14.85
C LEU A 43 -1.16 -8.84 13.34
N THR A 44 -0.08 -9.39 12.80
CA THR A 44 0.26 -9.28 11.36
C THR A 44 -0.81 -9.93 10.49
N ASP A 45 -1.27 -11.13 10.85
CA ASP A 45 -2.33 -11.88 10.16
C ASP A 45 -3.70 -11.19 10.20
N SER A 46 -3.85 -10.24 11.11
CA SER A 46 -5.06 -9.46 11.27
C SER A 46 -4.99 -8.11 10.55
N ILE A 47 -3.84 -7.42 10.62
CA ILE A 47 -3.67 -6.04 10.17
C ILE A 47 -3.32 -5.97 8.69
N VAL A 48 -2.36 -6.77 8.23
CA VAL A 48 -1.89 -6.72 6.84
C VAL A 48 -3.02 -7.00 5.84
N PRO A 49 -3.84 -8.07 6.01
CA PRO A 49 -4.96 -8.29 5.10
C PRO A 49 -6.01 -7.17 5.12
N ALA A 50 -6.20 -6.51 6.27
CA ALA A 50 -7.15 -5.42 6.37
C ALA A 50 -6.65 -4.15 5.65
N LEU A 51 -5.35 -3.86 5.71
CA LEU A 51 -4.71 -2.78 4.93
C LEU A 51 -4.80 -3.05 3.43
N VAL A 52 -4.53 -4.28 3.00
CA VAL A 52 -4.68 -4.68 1.60
C VAL A 52 -6.14 -4.54 1.12
N GLU A 53 -7.10 -5.00 1.91
CA GLU A 53 -8.53 -4.85 1.59
C GLU A 53 -8.97 -3.38 1.55
N ALA A 54 -8.43 -2.54 2.43
CA ALA A 54 -8.71 -1.11 2.45
C ALA A 54 -8.16 -0.43 1.19
N LEU A 55 -6.91 -0.72 0.83
CA LEU A 55 -6.29 -0.20 -0.39
C LEU A 55 -7.09 -0.56 -1.64
N HIS A 56 -7.56 -1.80 -1.74
CA HIS A 56 -8.37 -2.27 -2.87
C HIS A 56 -9.69 -1.49 -3.05
N LYS A 57 -10.25 -0.98 -1.96
CA LYS A 57 -11.55 -0.29 -1.94
C LYS A 57 -11.42 1.22 -1.99
N GLU A 58 -10.22 1.77 -1.87
CA GLU A 58 -10.00 3.20 -1.72
C GLU A 58 -9.95 3.89 -3.08
N PRO A 59 -10.92 4.77 -3.41
CA PRO A 59 -10.90 5.52 -4.66
C PRO A 59 -9.97 6.73 -4.63
N ASP A 60 -9.67 7.28 -3.44
CA ASP A 60 -8.89 8.50 -3.30
C ASP A 60 -7.39 8.21 -3.37
N THR A 61 -6.70 8.88 -4.31
CA THR A 61 -5.27 8.66 -4.58
C THR A 61 -4.38 9.04 -3.39
N GLU A 62 -4.69 10.13 -2.70
CA GLU A 62 -3.94 10.58 -1.52
C GLU A 62 -4.13 9.58 -0.38
N ILE A 63 -5.35 9.11 -0.16
CA ILE A 63 -5.61 8.08 0.85
C ILE A 63 -4.92 6.77 0.48
N CYS A 64 -4.91 6.37 -0.80
CA CYS A 64 -4.16 5.19 -1.26
C CYS A 64 -2.68 5.26 -0.87
N ALA A 65 -2.03 6.39 -1.12
CA ALA A 65 -0.63 6.60 -0.74
C ALA A 65 -0.41 6.39 0.77
N THR A 66 -1.27 6.97 1.62
CA THR A 66 -1.14 6.79 3.07
C THR A 66 -1.43 5.37 3.56
N ILE A 67 -2.26 4.60 2.85
CA ILE A 67 -2.49 3.17 3.15
C ILE A 67 -1.25 2.36 2.75
N LEU A 68 -0.67 2.64 1.58
CA LEU A 68 0.58 2.02 1.12
C LEU A 68 1.73 2.27 2.10
N ASP A 69 1.87 3.49 2.59
CA ASP A 69 2.85 3.85 3.63
C ASP A 69 2.66 3.02 4.90
N SER A 70 1.44 3.00 5.46
CA SER A 70 1.12 2.19 6.64
C SER A 70 1.34 0.68 6.41
N LEU A 71 1.10 0.20 5.20
CA LEU A 71 1.41 -1.18 4.81
C LEU A 71 2.91 -1.40 4.80
N ASN A 72 3.70 -0.52 4.20
CA ASN A 72 5.16 -0.59 4.18
C ASN A 72 5.75 -0.61 5.60
N GLU A 73 5.27 0.25 6.50
CA GLU A 73 5.67 0.27 7.91
C GLU A 73 5.42 -1.11 8.57
N CYS A 74 4.23 -1.70 8.36
CA CYS A 74 3.94 -3.05 8.84
C CYS A 74 4.93 -4.08 8.27
N LEU A 75 5.27 -3.99 6.99
CA LEU A 75 6.22 -4.91 6.34
C LEU A 75 7.63 -4.78 6.89
N GLN A 76 8.09 -3.57 7.19
CA GLN A 76 9.41 -3.36 7.79
C GLN A 76 9.51 -3.97 9.19
N ILE A 77 8.42 -3.97 9.95
CA ILE A 77 8.37 -4.49 11.33
C ILE A 77 8.20 -6.02 11.33
N SER A 78 7.25 -6.53 10.55
CA SER A 78 6.78 -7.92 10.65
C SER A 78 6.82 -8.71 9.33
N GLY A 79 7.50 -8.21 8.30
CA GLY A 79 7.60 -8.87 7.00
C GLY A 79 8.10 -10.31 7.06
N MET A 80 9.03 -10.62 7.98
CA MET A 80 9.52 -12.01 8.20
C MET A 80 8.45 -12.97 8.74
N LEU A 81 7.33 -12.45 9.24
CA LEU A 81 6.22 -13.24 9.78
C LEU A 81 5.16 -13.54 8.71
N LEU A 82 5.27 -12.97 7.52
CA LEU A 82 4.32 -13.23 6.43
C LEU A 82 4.56 -14.59 5.80
N ASP A 83 3.46 -15.27 5.47
CA ASP A 83 3.49 -16.43 4.59
C ASP A 83 3.41 -16.02 3.12
N GLU A 84 3.70 -16.98 2.24
CA GLU A 84 3.72 -16.77 0.79
C GLU A 84 2.39 -16.26 0.24
N LYS A 85 1.24 -16.66 0.83
CA LYS A 85 -0.07 -16.20 0.38
C LYS A 85 -0.28 -14.74 0.72
N GLN A 86 0.16 -14.29 1.89
CA GLN A 86 0.12 -12.89 2.28
C GLN A 86 1.01 -12.05 1.37
N VAL A 87 2.24 -12.51 1.09
CA VAL A 87 3.16 -11.83 0.15
C VAL A 87 2.53 -11.71 -1.24
N LYS A 88 1.95 -12.80 -1.76
CA LYS A 88 1.26 -12.79 -3.05
C LYS A 88 0.08 -11.81 -3.05
N SER A 89 -0.74 -11.79 -2.00
CA SER A 89 -1.85 -10.83 -1.88
C SER A 89 -1.39 -9.38 -1.92
N ILE A 90 -0.26 -9.05 -1.27
CA ILE A 90 0.32 -7.70 -1.32
C ILE A 90 0.81 -7.36 -2.73
N VAL A 91 1.52 -8.29 -3.37
CA VAL A 91 2.02 -8.13 -4.75
C VAL A 91 0.88 -7.92 -5.75
N ASP A 92 -0.19 -8.70 -5.62
CA ASP A 92 -1.39 -8.56 -6.46
C ASP A 92 -2.08 -7.22 -6.27
N GLU A 93 -2.06 -6.68 -5.05
CA GLU A 93 -2.64 -5.36 -4.78
C GLU A 93 -1.75 -4.23 -5.31
N VAL A 94 -0.43 -4.31 -5.10
CA VAL A 94 0.54 -3.36 -5.68
C VAL A 94 0.40 -3.31 -7.21
N LYS A 95 0.24 -4.47 -7.85
CA LYS A 95 -0.04 -4.56 -9.29
C LYS A 95 -1.31 -3.83 -9.69
N GLN A 96 -2.39 -3.96 -8.91
CA GLN A 96 -3.64 -3.26 -9.17
C GLN A 96 -3.47 -1.74 -9.04
N VAL A 97 -2.76 -1.27 -8.00
CA VAL A 97 -2.44 0.15 -7.82
C VAL A 97 -1.67 0.71 -9.01
N ILE A 98 -0.62 0.03 -9.47
CA ILE A 98 0.17 0.45 -10.64
C ILE A 98 -0.71 0.52 -11.90
N THR A 99 -1.59 -0.47 -12.07
CA THR A 99 -2.50 -0.53 -13.23
C THR A 99 -3.52 0.61 -13.21
N ALA A 100 -4.10 0.90 -12.04
CA ALA A 100 -5.05 1.99 -11.85
C ALA A 100 -4.40 3.35 -12.10
N SER A 101 -3.21 3.59 -11.53
CA SER A 101 -2.42 4.80 -11.74
C SER A 101 -2.07 5.01 -13.22
N SER A 102 -1.70 3.92 -13.92
CA SER A 102 -1.45 3.97 -15.37
C SER A 102 -2.70 4.37 -16.17
N SER A 103 -3.90 3.94 -15.77
CA SER A 103 -5.15 4.39 -16.41
C SER A 103 -5.39 5.88 -16.17
N ARG A 104 -5.26 6.34 -14.93
CA ARG A 104 -5.44 7.76 -14.57
C ARG A 104 -4.40 8.66 -15.25
N LYS A 105 -3.16 8.20 -15.42
CA LYS A 105 -2.13 8.90 -16.23
C LYS A 105 -2.59 9.11 -17.68
N ARG A 106 -3.20 8.09 -18.30
CA ARG A 106 -3.76 8.21 -19.65
C ARG A 106 -4.95 9.17 -19.70
N GLU A 107 -5.88 9.07 -18.75
CA GLU A 107 -7.06 9.95 -18.68
C GLU A 107 -6.64 11.42 -18.54
N ARG A 108 -5.64 11.72 -17.69
CA ARG A 108 -5.06 13.07 -17.59
C ARG A 108 -4.39 13.52 -18.88
N ALA A 109 -3.66 12.64 -19.56
CA ALA A 109 -3.03 12.97 -20.84
C ALA A 109 -4.06 13.26 -21.94
N GLU A 110 -5.24 12.64 -21.89
CA GLU A 110 -6.38 12.93 -22.77
C GLU A 110 -7.03 14.27 -22.41
N ARG A 111 -7.27 14.54 -21.11
CA ARG A 111 -7.81 15.83 -20.63
C ARG A 111 -6.92 17.01 -21.00
N ALA A 112 -5.60 16.85 -20.90
CA ALA A 112 -4.62 17.87 -21.30
C ALA A 112 -4.63 18.21 -22.81
N GLN A 113 -5.29 17.39 -23.64
CA GLN A 113 -5.43 17.61 -25.08
C GLN A 113 -6.85 18.03 -25.48
N ALA A 114 -7.76 18.20 -24.53
CA ALA A 114 -9.15 18.56 -24.80
C ALA A 114 -9.27 19.99 -25.35
N GLU A 115 -10.27 20.24 -26.20
CA GLU A 115 -10.49 21.55 -26.82
C GLU A 115 -10.85 22.64 -25.81
N ASP A 116 -11.43 22.26 -24.67
CA ASP A 116 -11.85 23.12 -23.57
C ASP A 116 -10.81 23.22 -22.44
N PHE A 117 -9.60 22.67 -22.63
CA PHE A 117 -8.53 22.75 -21.65
C PHE A 117 -8.13 24.21 -21.37
N ASP A 118 -8.19 24.60 -20.10
CA ASP A 118 -7.84 25.93 -19.63
C ASP A 118 -6.83 25.90 -18.46
N ALA A 119 -6.56 27.06 -17.86
CA ALA A 119 -5.61 27.17 -16.77
C ALA A 119 -6.09 26.49 -15.47
N GLU A 120 -7.40 26.40 -15.23
CA GLU A 120 -7.94 25.75 -14.04
C GLU A 120 -7.76 24.22 -14.15
N GLU A 121 -8.11 23.64 -15.30
CA GLU A 121 -7.86 22.21 -15.56
C GLU A 121 -6.37 21.87 -15.52
N GLY A 122 -5.51 22.78 -15.98
CA GLY A 122 -4.06 22.61 -15.91
C GLY A 122 -3.50 22.54 -14.48
N GLU A 123 -4.00 23.35 -13.55
CA GLU A 123 -3.59 23.26 -12.15
C GLU A 123 -4.14 21.98 -11.48
N LEU A 124 -5.37 21.58 -11.78
CA LEU A 124 -5.94 20.31 -11.28
C LEU A 124 -5.11 19.10 -11.72
N ILE A 125 -4.75 19.01 -13.01
CA ILE A 125 -3.89 17.92 -13.51
C ILE A 125 -2.53 17.91 -12.82
N LYS A 126 -1.98 19.09 -12.51
CA LYS A 126 -0.71 19.19 -11.80
C LYS A 126 -0.83 18.66 -10.36
N GLU A 127 -1.86 19.04 -9.62
CA GLU A 127 -2.15 18.49 -8.28
C GLU A 127 -2.32 16.97 -8.32
N GLU A 128 -3.08 16.45 -9.29
CA GLU A 128 -3.23 15.00 -9.48
C GLU A 128 -1.90 14.31 -9.82
N ASN A 129 -0.99 14.97 -10.54
CA ASN A 129 0.35 14.43 -10.83
C ASN A 129 1.21 14.32 -9.56
N GLU A 130 1.16 15.33 -8.70
CA GLU A 130 1.86 15.31 -7.41
C GLU A 130 1.34 14.18 -6.51
N GLN A 131 0.02 13.95 -6.47
CA GLN A 131 -0.57 12.83 -5.72
C GLN A 131 -0.14 11.45 -6.26
N GLU A 132 0.00 11.31 -7.58
CA GLU A 132 0.38 10.04 -8.19
C GLU A 132 1.88 9.76 -8.06
N GLU A 133 2.72 10.79 -8.00
CA GLU A 133 4.13 10.66 -7.65
C GLU A 133 4.29 10.04 -6.25
N GLU A 134 3.53 10.53 -5.28
CA GLU A 134 3.53 9.96 -3.92
C GLU A 134 3.09 8.49 -3.92
N VAL A 135 2.06 8.12 -4.68
CA VAL A 135 1.66 6.69 -4.82
C VAL A 135 2.82 5.84 -5.35
N PHE A 136 3.55 6.34 -6.35
CA PHE A 136 4.68 5.60 -6.93
C PHE A 136 5.87 5.50 -5.98
N ASP A 137 6.16 6.53 -5.21
CA ASP A 137 7.18 6.49 -4.17
C ASP A 137 6.85 5.41 -3.13
N GLN A 138 5.60 5.35 -2.67
CA GLN A 138 5.15 4.34 -1.71
C GLN A 138 5.17 2.91 -2.29
N VAL A 139 4.80 2.74 -3.56
CA VAL A 139 4.97 1.46 -4.27
C VAL A 139 6.45 1.05 -4.32
N GLY A 140 7.34 2.00 -4.63
CA GLY A 140 8.79 1.79 -4.64
C GLY A 140 9.33 1.34 -3.27
N GLU A 141 8.88 1.98 -2.20
CA GLU A 141 9.25 1.64 -0.83
C GLU A 141 8.77 0.24 -0.43
N ILE A 142 7.52 -0.13 -0.73
CA ILE A 142 7.02 -1.50 -0.49
C ILE A 142 7.86 -2.54 -1.23
N LEU A 143 8.12 -2.33 -2.53
CA LEU A 143 8.94 -3.26 -3.32
C LEU A 143 10.36 -3.36 -2.76
N GLY A 144 10.95 -2.23 -2.38
CA GLY A 144 12.24 -2.18 -1.72
C GLY A 144 12.27 -2.98 -0.42
N THR A 145 11.24 -2.83 0.42
CA THR A 145 11.07 -3.58 1.67
C THR A 145 10.92 -5.08 1.42
N LEU A 146 10.07 -5.49 0.46
CA LEU A 146 9.86 -6.90 0.13
C LEU A 146 11.14 -7.55 -0.42
N ILE A 147 11.87 -6.86 -1.30
CA ILE A 147 13.16 -7.33 -1.83
C ILE A 147 14.19 -7.48 -0.70
N LYS A 148 14.31 -6.49 0.19
CA LYS A 148 15.23 -6.56 1.35
C LYS A 148 14.88 -7.72 2.28
N THR A 149 13.59 -7.96 2.50
CA THR A 149 13.08 -8.97 3.43
C THR A 149 13.23 -10.39 2.90
N PHE A 150 12.73 -10.65 1.68
CA PHE A 150 12.64 -12.00 1.12
C PHE A 150 13.80 -12.34 0.15
N LYS A 151 14.59 -11.35 -0.27
CA LYS A 151 15.78 -11.52 -1.11
C LYS A 151 15.47 -12.34 -2.36
N ALA A 152 16.27 -13.36 -2.67
CA ALA A 152 16.11 -14.20 -3.85
C ALA A 152 14.74 -14.89 -3.93
N SER A 153 14.08 -15.16 -2.79
CA SER A 153 12.74 -15.76 -2.76
C SER A 153 11.65 -14.82 -3.29
N PHE A 154 11.92 -13.51 -3.37
CA PHE A 154 10.98 -12.56 -3.98
C PHE A 154 11.05 -12.52 -5.50
N LEU A 155 12.11 -13.06 -6.11
CA LEU A 155 12.37 -12.92 -7.54
C LEU A 155 11.19 -13.33 -8.42
N PRO A 156 10.48 -14.45 -8.19
CA PRO A 156 9.33 -14.82 -9.02
C PRO A 156 8.20 -13.79 -8.99
N PHE A 157 7.97 -13.15 -7.83
CA PHE A 157 6.96 -12.09 -7.70
C PHE A 157 7.41 -10.80 -8.39
N PHE A 158 8.69 -10.44 -8.27
CA PHE A 158 9.24 -9.27 -8.94
C PHE A 158 9.20 -9.40 -10.48
N GLU A 159 9.51 -10.59 -11.00
CA GLU A 159 9.40 -10.88 -12.44
C GLU A 159 7.97 -10.68 -12.95
N GLU A 160 6.95 -11.11 -12.19
CA GLU A 160 5.55 -10.87 -12.53
C GLU A 160 5.20 -9.37 -12.59
N LEU A 161 5.74 -8.57 -11.67
CA LEU A 161 5.50 -7.13 -11.62
C LEU A 161 6.27 -6.35 -12.70
N SER A 162 7.39 -6.89 -13.18
CA SER A 162 8.32 -6.16 -14.05
C SER A 162 7.66 -5.54 -15.28
N SER A 163 6.70 -6.22 -15.92
CA SER A 163 5.98 -5.70 -17.08
C SER A 163 5.10 -4.49 -16.77
N TYR A 164 4.64 -4.37 -15.52
CA TYR A 164 3.78 -3.30 -15.04
C TYR A 164 4.57 -2.07 -14.55
N LEU A 165 5.85 -2.22 -14.22
CA LEU A 165 6.70 -1.11 -13.78
C LEU A 165 7.21 -0.23 -14.94
N THR A 166 7.22 -0.77 -16.16
CA THR A 166 7.70 -0.07 -17.36
C THR A 166 6.96 1.25 -17.68
N PRO A 167 5.62 1.33 -17.57
CA PRO A 167 4.84 2.55 -17.83
C PRO A 167 4.96 3.64 -16.75
N MET A 168 5.64 3.35 -15.63
CA MET A 168 5.84 4.32 -14.55
C MET A 168 6.80 5.45 -14.94
N TRP A 169 7.66 5.21 -15.94
CA TRP A 169 8.68 6.15 -16.42
C TRP A 169 8.19 6.98 -17.61
#